data_AF-A0A3M3WNW2-F1
#
_entry.id   AF-A0A3M3WNW2-F1
#
_cell.length_a   1.000
_cell.length_b   1.000
_cell.length_c   1.000
_cell.angle_alpha   90.00
_cell.angle_beta   90.00
_cell.angle_gamma   90.00
#
_symmetry.space_group_name_H-M   'P 1'
#
loop_
_entity.id
_entity.type
_entity.pdbx_description
1 polymer ?
#
loop_
_entity_poly.entity_id
_entity_poly.type
_entity_poly.pdbx_seq_one_letter_code
_entity_poly.pdbx_strand_id
1 'polypeptide(L)'
;MLVQHLVSIALGGGFRPDELLAEVRSAWAYHDLSDGQWQWALAFVRNGGHSLTAYPDYRRAEPDEDGVWRVPDARLARRHRMSVGTIVSEATVNLKYWKKGGGGGSLGSVEEGFIARLKPGDGFLFGGRLLELVRVENMTAYVKRATGKKAAVPRWNGGRMPLSSELADAVVEKFDAAARGEFNSPEMLAIKPLLEVQQQWSGLPRRDTLLAETLRSREGWHLFLYPFAGRHVHLGLGSLLAWRLSRHQPLTFSIAVNDYGLELLSASEIDWAQTLQAELFSETDLLADIIASLNAGELALRRFREIARISGLVFSGYPGAAKSNRQLQASSGLFFEVFKQYDADNMLLTQAEQEVLRQELDLQRLELTLRQINSRTLDLHAIKRATPLAFPLLVERFRESLSSEKLADRIARMVRDLEKAAGPEPEQ
;
A
#
# COMPACT_ATOMS: atom_id res chain seq x y z
N MET A 1 16.25 -7.82 -9.29
CA MET A 1 16.06 -8.48 -10.61
C MET A 1 17.38 -8.77 -11.32
N LEU A 2 18.27 -7.78 -11.46
CA LEU A 2 19.58 -7.92 -12.12
C LEU A 2 20.43 -9.09 -11.61
N VAL A 3 20.62 -9.22 -10.30
CA VAL A 3 21.45 -10.30 -9.71
C VAL A 3 20.94 -11.72 -10.06
N GLN A 4 19.62 -11.91 -10.24
CA GLN A 4 19.06 -13.17 -10.70
C GLN A 4 19.43 -13.43 -12.16
N HIS A 5 19.36 -12.38 -12.98
CA HIS A 5 19.71 -12.45 -14.40
C HIS A 5 21.19 -12.80 -14.59
N LEU A 6 22.10 -12.19 -13.83
CA LEU A 6 23.54 -12.53 -13.86
C LEU A 6 23.78 -14.03 -13.64
N VAL A 7 23.15 -14.63 -12.63
CA VAL A 7 23.28 -16.07 -12.35
C VAL A 7 22.65 -16.91 -13.46
N SER A 8 21.55 -16.46 -14.07
CA SER A 8 20.95 -17.14 -15.22
C SER A 8 21.87 -17.16 -16.44
N ILE A 9 22.52 -16.03 -16.77
CA ILE A 9 23.47 -15.97 -17.90
C ILE A 9 24.74 -16.77 -17.58
N ALA A 10 25.22 -16.73 -16.33
CA ALA A 10 26.34 -17.57 -15.88
C ALA A 10 26.08 -19.07 -16.09
N LEU A 11 24.82 -19.52 -15.99
CA LEU A 11 24.41 -20.90 -16.28
C LEU A 11 24.25 -21.19 -17.77
N GLY A 12 23.87 -20.19 -18.57
CA GLY A 12 23.54 -20.34 -19.99
C GLY A 12 24.73 -20.40 -20.94
N GLY A 13 25.95 -20.19 -20.44
CA GLY A 13 27.16 -20.13 -21.27
C GLY A 13 28.28 -19.30 -20.65
N GLY A 14 27.98 -18.53 -19.60
CA GLY A 14 28.91 -17.62 -18.94
C GLY A 14 28.85 -16.21 -19.52
N PHE A 15 29.46 -15.23 -18.82
CA PHE A 15 29.52 -13.85 -19.31
C PHE A 15 30.84 -13.16 -18.97
N ARG A 16 31.23 -12.17 -19.79
CA ARG A 16 32.26 -11.19 -19.44
C ARG A 16 31.57 -9.93 -18.86
N PRO A 17 32.05 -9.38 -17.73
CA PRO A 17 31.37 -8.26 -17.06
C PRO A 17 31.12 -7.04 -17.94
N ASP A 18 32.12 -6.60 -18.71
CA ASP A 18 32.00 -5.37 -19.50
C ASP A 18 31.03 -5.52 -20.68
N GLU A 19 31.05 -6.67 -21.34
CA GLU A 19 30.13 -7.01 -22.43
C GLU A 19 28.68 -7.09 -21.92
N LEU A 20 28.46 -7.79 -20.79
CA LEU A 20 27.13 -7.92 -20.22
C LEU A 20 26.61 -6.60 -19.66
N LEU A 21 27.46 -5.73 -19.12
CA LEU A 21 27.05 -4.40 -18.68
C LEU A 21 26.52 -3.56 -19.86
N ALA A 22 27.19 -3.61 -21.01
CA ALA A 22 26.76 -2.91 -22.22
C ALA A 22 25.39 -3.40 -22.70
N GLU A 23 25.17 -4.73 -22.69
CA GLU A 23 23.86 -5.33 -23.01
C GLU A 23 22.79 -4.92 -21.99
N VAL A 24 23.07 -5.03 -20.69
CA VAL A 24 22.12 -4.69 -19.63
C VAL A 24 21.68 -3.22 -19.73
N ARG A 25 22.60 -2.29 -19.99
CA ARG A 25 22.29 -0.86 -20.17
C ARG A 25 21.46 -0.56 -21.41
N SER A 26 21.36 -1.47 -22.39
CA SER A 26 20.45 -1.29 -23.51
C SER A 26 18.98 -1.51 -23.13
N ALA A 27 18.71 -2.15 -21.99
CA ALA A 27 17.36 -2.34 -21.48
C ALA A 27 16.88 -1.10 -20.70
N TRP A 28 15.66 -0.63 -21.00
CA TRP A 28 15.09 0.57 -20.36
C TRP A 28 15.12 0.53 -18.83
N ALA A 29 14.86 -0.62 -18.21
CA ALA A 29 14.86 -0.75 -16.75
C ALA A 29 16.25 -0.55 -16.09
N TYR A 30 17.34 -0.63 -16.87
CA TYR A 30 18.73 -0.54 -16.39
C TYR A 30 19.58 0.46 -17.17
N HIS A 31 18.97 1.34 -17.97
CA HIS A 31 19.72 2.30 -18.79
C HIS A 31 20.56 3.27 -17.95
N ASP A 32 20.05 3.66 -16.77
CA ASP A 32 20.75 4.50 -15.78
C ASP A 32 21.56 3.70 -14.75
N LEU A 33 21.78 2.39 -14.96
CA LEU A 33 22.53 1.56 -14.03
C LEU A 33 23.96 2.09 -13.88
N SER A 34 24.34 2.51 -12.68
CA SER A 34 25.67 3.07 -12.41
C SER A 34 26.74 1.98 -12.31
N ASP A 35 28.01 2.34 -12.51
CA ASP A 35 29.12 1.40 -12.37
C ASP A 35 29.22 0.86 -10.92
N GLY A 36 28.88 1.69 -9.92
CA GLY A 36 28.82 1.25 -8.52
C GLY A 36 27.73 0.19 -8.27
N GLN A 37 26.54 0.39 -8.83
CA GLN A 37 25.46 -0.60 -8.79
C GLN A 37 25.85 -1.91 -9.48
N TRP A 38 26.54 -1.80 -10.61
CA TRP A 38 27.05 -2.96 -11.35
C TRP A 38 28.08 -3.75 -10.54
N GLN A 39 29.08 -3.07 -9.98
CA GLN A 39 30.09 -3.73 -9.14
C GLN A 39 29.48 -4.37 -7.90
N TRP A 40 28.50 -3.72 -7.26
CA TRP A 40 27.77 -4.31 -6.16
C TRP A 40 27.06 -5.60 -6.60
N ALA A 41 26.39 -5.60 -7.77
CA ALA A 41 25.69 -6.77 -8.28
C ALA A 41 26.66 -7.96 -8.55
N LEU A 42 27.84 -7.68 -9.12
CA LEU A 42 28.89 -8.68 -9.34
C LEU A 42 29.43 -9.24 -8.02
N ALA A 43 29.75 -8.38 -7.06
CA ALA A 43 30.20 -8.80 -5.73
C ALA A 43 29.12 -9.67 -5.07
N PHE A 44 27.86 -9.24 -5.14
CA PHE A 44 26.73 -9.95 -4.55
C PHE A 44 26.54 -11.36 -5.11
N VAL A 45 26.68 -11.57 -6.42
CA VAL A 45 26.60 -12.93 -7.00
C VAL A 45 27.86 -13.76 -6.75
N ARG A 46 29.01 -13.11 -6.52
CA ARG A 46 30.29 -13.77 -6.24
C ARG A 46 30.42 -14.28 -4.81
N ASN A 47 29.96 -13.51 -3.83
CA ASN A 47 30.19 -13.84 -2.41
C ASN A 47 29.04 -13.45 -1.48
N GLY A 48 27.87 -13.08 -2.03
CA GLY A 48 26.71 -12.65 -1.23
C GLY A 48 26.82 -11.22 -0.68
N GLY A 49 27.83 -10.46 -1.10
CA GLY A 49 28.11 -9.11 -0.61
C GLY A 49 29.05 -9.10 0.60
N HIS A 50 29.25 -7.94 1.23
CA HIS A 50 30.24 -7.75 2.29
C HIS A 50 29.97 -8.65 3.52
N SER A 51 28.72 -8.86 3.90
CA SER A 51 28.36 -9.61 5.13
C SER A 51 28.32 -11.13 4.97
N LEU A 52 28.32 -11.66 3.75
CA LEU A 52 28.04 -13.08 3.49
C LEU A 52 29.23 -13.86 2.90
N THR A 53 30.41 -13.22 2.84
CA THR A 53 31.64 -13.78 2.26
C THR A 53 32.06 -15.14 2.83
N ALA A 54 31.75 -15.39 4.11
CA ALA A 54 32.08 -16.63 4.81
C ALA A 54 31.21 -17.84 4.41
N TYR A 55 30.15 -17.65 3.61
CA TYR A 55 29.16 -18.68 3.31
C TYR A 55 29.24 -19.13 1.85
N PRO A 56 29.74 -20.36 1.59
CA PRO A 56 29.90 -20.90 0.24
C PRO A 56 28.62 -20.91 -0.61
N ASP A 57 27.46 -21.08 0.04
CA ASP A 57 26.15 -21.18 -0.63
C ASP A 57 25.69 -19.89 -1.33
N TYR A 58 26.39 -18.75 -1.14
CA TYR A 58 26.12 -17.48 -1.84
C TYR A 58 27.14 -17.14 -2.93
N ARG A 59 28.14 -18.01 -3.16
CA ARG A 59 29.09 -17.91 -4.28
C ARG A 59 28.47 -18.47 -5.55
N ARG A 60 27.52 -17.74 -6.13
CA ARG A 60 26.66 -18.22 -7.21
C ARG A 60 27.26 -18.04 -8.60
N ALA A 61 28.16 -17.08 -8.79
CA ALA A 61 28.90 -16.91 -10.03
C ALA A 61 30.33 -16.44 -9.75
N GLU A 62 31.32 -17.03 -10.42
CA GLU A 62 32.72 -16.64 -10.29
C GLU A 62 33.43 -16.69 -11.66
N PRO A 63 34.44 -15.83 -11.88
CA PRO A 63 35.23 -15.87 -13.11
C PRO A 63 36.08 -17.16 -13.15
N ASP A 64 36.09 -17.81 -14.31
CA ASP A 64 37.07 -18.84 -14.65
C ASP A 64 38.45 -18.22 -15.01
N GLU A 65 39.40 -19.07 -15.39
CA GLU A 65 40.77 -18.66 -15.76
C GLU A 65 40.80 -17.67 -16.94
N ASP A 66 39.80 -17.73 -17.83
CA ASP A 66 39.66 -16.84 -18.99
C ASP A 66 38.90 -15.53 -18.65
N GLY A 67 38.50 -15.36 -17.39
CA GLY A 67 37.72 -14.23 -16.89
C GLY A 67 36.22 -14.31 -17.20
N VAL A 68 35.71 -15.46 -17.63
CA VAL A 68 34.29 -15.69 -17.93
C VAL A 68 33.57 -16.15 -16.66
N TRP A 69 32.53 -15.42 -16.27
CA TRP A 69 31.76 -15.71 -15.05
C TRP A 69 30.83 -16.89 -15.27
N ARG A 70 30.98 -17.94 -14.46
CA ARG A 70 30.19 -19.18 -14.51
C ARG A 70 29.68 -19.57 -13.14
N VAL A 71 28.67 -20.43 -13.09
CA VAL A 71 28.21 -21.02 -11.81
C VAL A 71 29.16 -22.15 -11.41
N PRO A 72 29.74 -22.12 -10.21
CA PRO A 72 30.85 -23.01 -9.85
C PRO A 72 30.43 -24.46 -9.59
N ASP A 73 29.18 -24.71 -9.19
CA ASP A 73 28.73 -26.06 -8.85
C ASP A 73 27.31 -26.39 -9.34
N ALA A 74 27.08 -27.68 -9.59
CA ALA A 74 25.82 -28.21 -10.12
C ALA A 74 24.65 -28.13 -9.13
N ARG A 75 24.90 -28.09 -7.82
CA ARG A 75 23.88 -27.92 -6.77
C ARG A 75 23.34 -26.48 -6.80
N LEU A 76 24.19 -25.47 -6.90
CA LEU A 76 23.80 -24.07 -7.08
C LEU A 76 23.05 -23.85 -8.39
N ALA A 77 23.50 -24.50 -9.47
CA ALA A 77 22.79 -24.49 -10.75
C ALA A 77 21.36 -25.04 -10.63
N ARG A 78 21.18 -26.20 -9.99
CA ARG A 78 19.85 -26.80 -9.75
C ARG A 78 18.97 -25.91 -8.87
N ARG A 79 19.54 -25.36 -7.80
CA ARG A 79 18.86 -24.44 -6.89
C ARG A 79 18.31 -23.23 -7.64
N HIS A 80 19.15 -22.56 -8.43
CA HIS A 80 18.76 -21.39 -9.22
C HIS A 80 17.66 -21.72 -10.24
N ARG A 81 17.82 -22.80 -11.01
CA ARG A 81 16.81 -23.23 -12.00
C ARG A 81 15.42 -23.45 -11.40
N MET A 82 15.35 -23.89 -10.14
CA MET A 82 14.08 -24.11 -9.44
C MET A 82 13.51 -22.86 -8.79
N SER A 83 14.33 -21.83 -8.56
CA SER A 83 13.90 -20.57 -7.94
C SER A 83 13.73 -19.41 -8.93
N VAL A 84 14.14 -19.59 -10.19
CA VAL A 84 14.04 -18.54 -11.22
C VAL A 84 12.60 -18.08 -11.38
N GLY A 85 12.40 -16.78 -11.23
CA GLY A 85 11.10 -16.13 -11.41
C GLY A 85 10.98 -14.86 -10.60
N THR A 86 9.87 -14.17 -10.79
CA THR A 86 9.57 -12.88 -10.13
C THR A 86 8.24 -12.89 -9.39
N ILE A 87 7.35 -13.80 -9.78
CA ILE A 87 6.00 -13.88 -9.23
C ILE A 87 6.08 -14.50 -7.85
N VAL A 88 5.50 -13.79 -6.87
CA VAL A 88 5.45 -14.21 -5.49
C VAL A 88 4.01 -14.30 -4.99
N SER A 89 3.71 -15.38 -4.26
CA SER A 89 2.41 -15.58 -3.63
C SER A 89 2.28 -14.74 -2.37
N GLU A 90 1.12 -14.16 -2.13
CA GLU A 90 0.84 -13.46 -0.87
C GLU A 90 0.86 -14.42 0.33
N ALA A 91 1.51 -14.00 1.40
CA ALA A 91 1.59 -14.75 2.64
C ALA A 91 0.46 -14.37 3.60
N THR A 92 0.06 -15.32 4.44
CA THR A 92 -0.95 -15.13 5.48
C THR A 92 -0.32 -15.16 6.87
N VAL A 93 -0.81 -14.31 7.77
CA VAL A 93 -0.41 -14.21 9.18
C VAL A 93 -1.48 -14.84 10.05
N ASN A 94 -1.07 -15.68 11.01
CA ASN A 94 -1.97 -16.26 11.99
C ASN A 94 -2.35 -15.25 13.07
N LEU A 95 -3.60 -15.27 13.52
CA LEU A 95 -4.07 -14.45 14.62
C LEU A 95 -4.14 -15.28 15.89
N LYS A 96 -3.50 -14.80 16.96
CA LYS A 96 -3.54 -15.46 18.28
C LYS A 96 -3.78 -14.47 19.39
N TYR A 97 -4.58 -14.87 20.38
CA TYR A 97 -4.72 -14.03 21.57
C TYR A 97 -3.39 -13.85 22.30
N TRP A 98 -3.15 -12.62 22.77
CA TRP A 98 -2.06 -12.31 23.66
C TRP A 98 -2.41 -12.78 25.07
N LYS A 99 -1.58 -13.69 25.61
CA LYS A 99 -1.54 -14.05 27.04
C LYS A 99 -0.09 -13.88 27.49
N LYS A 100 0.15 -13.57 28.78
CA LYS A 100 1.51 -13.59 29.35
C LYS A 100 2.16 -14.94 29.02
N GLY A 101 3.19 -14.94 28.15
CA GLY A 101 3.86 -16.16 27.65
C GLY A 101 3.48 -16.65 26.25
N GLY A 102 2.64 -15.93 25.47
CA GLY A 102 2.44 -16.22 24.04
C GLY A 102 1.53 -17.42 23.68
N GLY A 103 0.92 -18.07 24.68
CA GLY A 103 0.09 -19.28 24.52
C GLY A 103 -1.42 -19.06 24.35
N GLY A 104 -1.87 -17.94 23.78
CA GLY A 104 -3.31 -17.72 23.55
C GLY A 104 -3.86 -18.53 22.38
N GLY A 105 -5.18 -18.77 22.39
CA GLY A 105 -5.88 -19.53 21.36
C GLY A 105 -5.79 -18.87 19.98
N SER A 106 -5.68 -19.70 18.93
CA SER A 106 -5.69 -19.26 17.54
C SER A 106 -7.09 -18.83 17.12
N LEU A 107 -7.18 -17.70 16.41
CA LEU A 107 -8.42 -17.13 15.90
C LEU A 107 -8.62 -17.46 14.43
N GLY A 108 -7.55 -17.54 13.64
CA GLY A 108 -7.56 -17.78 12.20
C GLY A 108 -6.34 -17.16 11.52
N SER A 109 -6.47 -16.79 10.25
CA SER A 109 -5.40 -16.09 9.51
C SER A 109 -5.94 -14.96 8.66
N VAL A 110 -5.08 -13.97 8.39
CA VAL A 110 -5.35 -12.79 7.54
C VAL A 110 -4.21 -12.60 6.56
N GLU A 111 -4.44 -11.85 5.48
CA GLU A 111 -3.36 -11.42 4.60
C GLU A 111 -2.32 -10.62 5.38
N GLU A 112 -1.05 -10.92 5.13
CA GLU A 112 0.05 -10.27 5.83
C GLU A 112 0.12 -8.76 5.57
N GLY A 113 -0.17 -8.35 4.32
CA GLY A 113 -0.16 -6.95 3.94
C GLY A 113 -1.11 -6.07 4.75
N PHE A 114 -2.21 -6.66 5.25
CA PHE A 114 -3.11 -5.97 6.16
C PHE A 114 -2.46 -5.71 7.52
N ILE A 115 -1.89 -6.74 8.14
CA ILE A 115 -1.24 -6.65 9.45
C ILE A 115 -0.02 -5.73 9.41
N ALA A 116 0.76 -5.78 8.33
CA ALA A 116 1.97 -4.98 8.16
C ALA A 116 1.70 -3.47 8.07
N ARG A 117 0.45 -3.04 7.84
CA ARG A 117 0.08 -1.61 7.85
C ARG A 117 -0.34 -1.11 9.22
N LEU A 118 -0.58 -2.00 10.18
CA LEU A 118 -1.02 -1.67 11.53
C LEU A 118 0.18 -1.50 12.48
N LYS A 119 0.02 -0.63 13.46
CA LYS A 119 0.95 -0.45 14.59
C LYS A 119 0.42 -1.17 15.84
N PRO A 120 1.30 -1.58 16.78
CA PRO A 120 0.87 -1.99 18.11
C PRO A 120 -0.03 -0.92 18.76
N GLY A 121 -1.20 -1.33 19.24
CA GLY A 121 -2.25 -0.44 19.75
C GLY A 121 -3.40 -0.20 18.74
N ASP A 122 -3.19 -0.49 17.46
CA ASP A 122 -4.24 -0.31 16.46
C ASP A 122 -5.33 -1.37 16.59
N GLY A 123 -6.58 -0.90 16.55
CA GLY A 123 -7.75 -1.75 16.52
C GLY A 123 -8.01 -2.31 15.12
N PHE A 124 -8.32 -3.60 15.03
CA PHE A 124 -8.88 -4.19 13.82
C PHE A 124 -9.91 -5.27 14.13
N LEU A 125 -10.74 -5.59 13.16
CA LEU A 125 -11.86 -6.51 13.32
C LEU A 125 -11.59 -7.82 12.59
N PHE A 126 -11.78 -8.96 13.26
CA PHE A 126 -11.60 -10.28 12.66
C PHE A 126 -12.66 -11.26 13.16
N GLY A 127 -13.37 -11.92 12.23
CA GLY A 127 -14.39 -12.91 12.55
C GLY A 127 -15.47 -12.39 13.50
N GLY A 128 -15.88 -11.13 13.35
CA GLY A 128 -16.89 -10.52 14.22
C GLY A 128 -16.38 -9.86 15.50
N ARG A 129 -15.08 -9.92 15.78
CA ARG A 129 -14.50 -9.49 17.06
C ARG A 129 -13.57 -8.31 16.86
N LEU A 130 -13.71 -7.31 17.73
CA LEU A 130 -12.79 -6.19 17.80
C LEU A 130 -11.52 -6.61 18.55
N LEU A 131 -10.39 -6.51 17.87
CA LEU A 131 -9.08 -6.91 18.32
C LEU A 131 -8.15 -5.71 18.30
N GLU A 132 -7.21 -5.66 19.22
CA GLU A 132 -6.12 -4.68 19.22
C GLU A 132 -4.82 -5.43 18.95
N LEU A 133 -4.04 -4.95 17.98
CA LEU A 133 -2.73 -5.50 17.69
C LEU A 133 -1.81 -5.22 18.87
N VAL A 134 -1.29 -6.27 19.51
CA VAL A 134 -0.31 -6.13 20.60
C VAL A 134 1.11 -6.16 20.05
N ARG A 135 1.38 -7.11 19.15
CA ARG A 135 2.66 -7.24 18.45
C ARG A 135 2.53 -8.22 17.29
N VAL A 136 3.45 -8.15 16.35
CA VAL A 136 3.62 -9.14 15.29
C VAL A 136 4.94 -9.86 15.54
N GLU A 137 4.92 -11.19 15.53
CA GLU A 137 6.12 -12.00 15.68
C GLU A 137 5.91 -13.36 15.02
N ASN A 138 6.88 -13.83 14.22
CA ASN A 138 6.87 -15.17 13.62
C ASN A 138 5.57 -15.53 12.85
N MET A 139 5.11 -14.65 11.93
CA MET A 139 3.84 -14.80 11.19
C MET A 139 2.63 -15.01 12.12
N THR A 140 2.72 -14.47 13.33
CA THR A 140 1.64 -14.44 14.31
C THR A 140 1.40 -13.00 14.73
N ALA A 141 0.24 -12.47 14.40
CA ALA A 141 -0.27 -11.24 14.98
C ALA A 141 -0.92 -11.60 16.33
N TYR A 142 -0.27 -11.15 17.40
CA TYR A 142 -0.77 -11.28 18.75
C TYR A 142 -1.75 -10.16 19.04
N VAL A 143 -2.94 -10.52 19.50
CA VAL A 143 -4.06 -9.59 19.67
C VAL A 143 -4.71 -9.70 21.03
N LYS A 144 -5.26 -8.62 21.56
CA LYS A 144 -6.17 -8.65 22.71
C LYS A 144 -7.55 -8.16 22.30
N ARG A 145 -8.59 -8.44 23.09
CA ARG A 145 -9.91 -7.86 22.82
C ARG A 145 -9.84 -6.34 23.05
N ALA A 146 -10.31 -5.57 22.09
CA ALA A 146 -10.47 -4.14 22.25
C ALA A 146 -11.92 -3.83 22.67
N THR A 147 -12.09 -2.78 23.47
CA THR A 147 -13.38 -2.27 23.97
C THR A 147 -13.84 -0.99 23.27
N GLY A 148 -13.04 -0.47 22.32
CA GLY A 148 -13.33 0.75 21.55
C GLY A 148 -14.34 0.55 20.41
N LYS A 149 -14.59 1.61 19.63
CA LYS A 149 -15.53 1.59 18.48
C LYS A 149 -14.87 1.67 17.10
N LYS A 150 -13.55 1.86 17.03
CA LYS A 150 -12.82 2.07 15.77
C LYS A 150 -11.89 0.90 15.48
N ALA A 151 -12.03 0.30 14.31
CA ALA A 151 -11.18 -0.79 13.84
C ALA A 151 -10.96 -0.69 12.34
N ALA A 152 -9.76 -1.02 11.90
CA ALA A 152 -9.51 -1.41 10.51
C ALA A 152 -10.06 -2.82 10.26
N VAL A 153 -10.41 -3.18 9.02
CA VAL A 153 -10.81 -4.55 8.66
C VAL A 153 -9.85 -5.15 7.64
N PRO A 154 -9.43 -6.42 7.82
CA PRO A 154 -8.65 -7.13 6.83
C PRO A 154 -9.45 -7.26 5.54
N ARG A 155 -8.87 -6.77 4.44
CA ARG A 155 -9.40 -6.96 3.10
C ARG A 155 -8.52 -7.93 2.35
N TRP A 156 -9.17 -8.76 1.54
CA TRP A 156 -8.52 -9.59 0.55
C TRP A 156 -8.46 -8.78 -0.73
N ASN A 157 -7.28 -8.28 -1.07
CA ASN A 157 -7.11 -7.19 -2.05
C ASN A 157 -7.29 -7.61 -3.51
N GLY A 158 -7.83 -8.81 -3.77
CA GLY A 158 -8.10 -9.43 -5.08
C GLY A 158 -7.78 -8.55 -6.29
N GLY A 159 -6.49 -8.48 -6.65
CA GLY A 159 -5.91 -7.95 -7.89
C GLY A 159 -6.57 -6.74 -8.58
N ARG A 160 -7.21 -5.80 -7.87
CA ARG A 160 -7.83 -4.64 -8.54
C ARG A 160 -6.76 -3.62 -8.93
N MET A 161 -6.62 -3.38 -10.23
CA MET A 161 -5.81 -2.26 -10.71
C MET A 161 -6.45 -0.94 -10.29
N PRO A 162 -5.69 0.00 -9.71
CA PRO A 162 -6.21 1.31 -9.33
C PRO A 162 -6.54 2.15 -10.57
N LEU A 163 -7.40 3.15 -10.40
CA LEU A 163 -7.66 4.17 -11.42
C LEU A 163 -6.35 4.84 -11.87
N SER A 164 -6.06 4.87 -13.18
CA SER A 164 -4.89 5.60 -13.71
C SER A 164 -5.06 7.11 -13.57
N SER A 165 -3.97 7.87 -13.68
CA SER A 165 -4.02 9.33 -13.59
C SER A 165 -4.85 9.93 -14.72
N GLU A 166 -4.65 9.46 -15.94
CA GLU A 166 -5.33 9.95 -17.15
C GLU A 166 -6.83 9.71 -17.09
N LEU A 167 -7.24 8.53 -16.58
CA LEU A 167 -8.66 8.24 -16.42
C LEU A 167 -9.27 9.07 -15.29
N ALA A 168 -8.52 9.32 -14.22
CA ALA A 168 -8.99 10.18 -13.14
C ALA A 168 -9.19 11.64 -13.59
N ASP A 169 -8.23 12.19 -14.35
CA ASP A 169 -8.32 13.52 -14.93
C ASP A 169 -9.49 13.63 -15.92
N ALA A 170 -9.71 12.60 -16.75
CA ALA A 170 -10.86 12.54 -17.65
C ALA A 170 -12.20 12.51 -16.90
N VAL A 171 -12.27 11.82 -15.76
CA VAL A 171 -13.48 11.82 -14.91
C VAL A 171 -13.72 13.20 -14.30
N VAL A 172 -12.68 13.87 -13.78
CA VAL A 172 -12.78 15.24 -13.26
C VAL A 172 -13.23 16.22 -14.35
N GLU A 173 -12.74 16.06 -15.59
CA GLU A 173 -13.21 16.86 -16.73
C GLU A 173 -14.72 16.70 -16.98
N LYS A 174 -15.28 15.50 -16.81
CA LYS A 174 -16.73 15.28 -16.94
C LYS A 174 -17.52 15.93 -15.81
N PHE A 175 -17.01 15.89 -14.57
CA PHE A 175 -17.63 16.62 -13.46
C PHE A 175 -17.59 18.14 -13.67
N ASP A 176 -16.46 18.66 -14.14
CA ASP A 176 -16.26 20.08 -14.41
C ASP A 176 -17.20 20.58 -15.54
N ALA A 177 -17.36 19.79 -16.61
CA ALA A 177 -18.36 20.05 -17.65
C ALA A 177 -19.80 20.04 -17.09
N ALA A 178 -20.13 19.04 -16.26
CA ALA A 178 -21.45 18.97 -15.62
C ALA A 178 -21.71 20.17 -14.70
N ALA A 179 -20.70 20.67 -13.99
CA ALA A 179 -20.80 21.87 -13.15
C ALA A 179 -21.12 23.15 -13.96
N ARG A 180 -20.80 23.17 -15.26
CA ARG A 180 -21.20 24.23 -16.21
C ARG A 180 -22.54 23.95 -16.91
N GLY A 181 -23.20 22.85 -16.58
CA GLY A 181 -24.46 22.43 -17.20
C GLY A 181 -24.31 21.67 -18.51
N GLU A 182 -23.10 21.21 -18.85
CA GLU A 182 -22.81 20.50 -20.10
C GLU A 182 -22.97 18.98 -19.93
N PHE A 183 -24.04 18.41 -20.51
CA PHE A 183 -24.33 16.97 -20.48
C PHE A 183 -24.38 16.37 -21.90
N ASN A 184 -23.20 16.28 -22.53
CA ASN A 184 -23.09 16.07 -23.99
C ASN A 184 -23.09 14.60 -24.45
N SER A 185 -23.24 13.62 -23.55
CA SER A 185 -23.26 12.19 -23.90
C SER A 185 -24.44 11.46 -23.28
N PRO A 186 -24.86 10.30 -23.83
CA PRO A 186 -25.93 9.48 -23.24
C PRO A 186 -25.65 9.10 -21.78
N GLU A 187 -24.39 8.78 -21.45
CA GLU A 187 -23.96 8.45 -20.09
C GLU A 187 -24.07 9.66 -19.16
N MET A 188 -23.70 10.85 -19.64
CA MET A 188 -23.83 12.09 -18.86
C MET A 188 -25.30 12.47 -18.63
N LEU A 189 -26.16 12.27 -19.62
CA LEU A 189 -27.61 12.47 -19.46
C LEU A 189 -28.20 11.46 -18.47
N ALA A 190 -27.75 10.21 -18.51
CA ALA A 190 -28.21 9.17 -17.59
C ALA A 190 -27.80 9.44 -16.13
N ILE A 191 -26.60 9.95 -15.90
CA ILE A 191 -26.10 10.25 -14.54
C ILE A 191 -26.51 11.64 -14.03
N LYS A 192 -27.02 12.52 -14.90
CA LYS A 192 -27.41 13.90 -14.58
C LYS A 192 -28.23 14.04 -13.30
N PRO A 193 -29.31 13.27 -13.05
CA PRO A 193 -30.10 13.41 -11.82
C PRO A 193 -29.27 13.21 -10.55
N LEU A 194 -28.32 12.28 -10.57
CA LEU A 194 -27.42 12.03 -9.43
C LEU A 194 -26.43 13.18 -9.22
N LEU A 195 -25.93 13.77 -10.31
CA LEU A 195 -25.05 14.94 -10.26
C LEU A 195 -25.78 16.19 -9.75
N GLU A 196 -27.04 16.36 -10.12
CA GLU A 196 -27.88 17.46 -9.60
C GLU A 196 -28.09 17.32 -8.08
N VAL A 197 -28.32 16.10 -7.57
CA VAL A 197 -28.41 15.85 -6.12
C VAL A 197 -27.08 16.15 -5.42
N GLN A 198 -25.95 15.73 -6.00
CA GLN A 198 -24.62 16.05 -5.47
C GLN A 198 -24.41 17.57 -5.40
N GLN A 199 -24.75 18.29 -6.46
CA GLN A 199 -24.61 19.75 -6.56
C GLN A 199 -25.58 20.51 -5.64
N GLN A 200 -26.74 19.93 -5.32
CA GLN A 200 -27.70 20.53 -4.40
C GLN A 200 -27.27 20.38 -2.93
N TRP A 201 -26.65 19.27 -2.58
CA TRP A 201 -26.23 18.98 -1.20
C TRP A 201 -24.81 19.45 -0.87
N SER A 202 -23.98 19.66 -1.88
CA SER A 202 -22.55 19.97 -1.78
C SER A 202 -22.07 20.68 -3.07
N GLY A 203 -20.86 20.39 -3.54
CA GLY A 203 -20.33 20.79 -4.85
C GLY A 203 -20.02 19.59 -5.75
N LEU A 204 -19.74 19.88 -7.02
CA LEU A 204 -19.12 18.94 -7.95
C LEU A 204 -17.60 19.16 -8.00
N PRO A 205 -16.80 18.08 -8.12
CA PRO A 205 -15.36 18.20 -8.34
C PRO A 205 -15.05 19.03 -9.59
N ARG A 206 -14.10 19.96 -9.48
CA ARG A 206 -13.63 20.79 -10.60
C ARG A 206 -12.12 20.71 -10.74
N ARG A 207 -11.60 21.15 -11.89
CA ARG A 207 -10.15 21.10 -12.17
C ARG A 207 -9.33 22.02 -11.24
N ASP A 208 -9.93 23.15 -10.87
CA ASP A 208 -9.34 24.23 -10.09
C ASP A 208 -9.72 24.20 -8.60
N THR A 209 -10.60 23.27 -8.19
CA THR A 209 -11.01 23.13 -6.79
C THR A 209 -10.71 21.76 -6.20
N LEU A 210 -10.42 21.73 -4.90
CA LEU A 210 -10.46 20.52 -4.10
C LEU A 210 -11.80 20.47 -3.38
N LEU A 211 -12.70 19.59 -3.82
CA LEU A 211 -13.94 19.35 -3.10
C LEU A 211 -13.65 18.64 -1.78
N ALA A 212 -14.21 19.18 -0.70
CA ALA A 212 -14.16 18.61 0.64
C ALA A 212 -15.54 18.68 1.29
N GLU A 213 -15.94 17.64 2.00
CA GLU A 213 -17.22 17.57 2.69
C GLU A 213 -17.04 17.21 4.16
N THR A 214 -17.75 17.88 5.06
CA THR A 214 -17.76 17.56 6.49
C THR A 214 -19.13 17.09 6.94
N LEU A 215 -19.18 15.99 7.68
CA LEU A 215 -20.41 15.40 8.20
C LEU A 215 -20.25 15.07 9.67
N ARG A 216 -21.22 15.45 10.49
CA ARG A 216 -21.37 14.93 11.86
C ARG A 216 -22.35 13.77 11.86
N SER A 217 -21.91 12.61 12.34
CA SER A 217 -22.77 11.43 12.49
C SER A 217 -22.78 10.91 13.93
N ARG A 218 -23.49 9.81 14.17
CA ARG A 218 -23.45 9.10 15.47
C ARG A 218 -22.09 8.44 15.75
N GLU A 219 -21.27 8.24 14.73
CA GLU A 219 -19.95 7.59 14.83
C GLU A 219 -18.82 8.60 15.08
N GLY A 220 -19.05 9.88 14.79
CA GLY A 220 -18.08 10.96 15.00
C GLY A 220 -18.16 12.04 13.93
N TRP A 221 -17.00 12.61 13.64
CA TRP A 221 -16.80 13.71 12.70
C TRP A 221 -16.06 13.19 11.48
N HIS A 222 -16.66 13.38 10.32
CA HIS A 222 -16.16 12.89 9.05
C HIS A 222 -15.64 14.05 8.22
N LEU A 223 -14.48 13.85 7.60
CA LEU A 223 -14.02 14.60 6.44
C LEU A 223 -13.98 13.66 5.25
N PHE A 224 -14.61 14.06 4.15
CA PHE A 224 -14.42 13.45 2.84
C PHE A 224 -13.59 14.39 1.97
N LEU A 225 -12.56 13.85 1.33
CA LEU A 225 -11.74 14.57 0.34
C LEU A 225 -11.81 13.84 -0.99
N TYR A 226 -11.90 14.60 -2.08
CA TYR A 226 -12.02 14.03 -3.44
C TYR A 226 -10.88 14.49 -4.38
N PRO A 227 -9.63 14.01 -4.19
CA PRO A 227 -8.53 14.38 -5.07
C PRO A 227 -8.56 13.70 -6.44
N PHE A 228 -9.26 12.57 -6.59
CA PHE A 228 -9.21 11.71 -7.78
C PHE A 228 -7.80 11.20 -8.11
N ALA A 229 -7.10 10.64 -7.12
CA ALA A 229 -5.73 10.16 -7.29
C ALA A 229 -5.57 8.63 -7.25
N GLY A 230 -6.69 7.89 -7.20
CA GLY A 230 -6.66 6.43 -7.10
C GLY A 230 -6.34 5.91 -5.70
N ARG A 231 -6.64 4.62 -5.49
CA ARG A 231 -6.69 4.03 -4.15
C ARG A 231 -5.39 4.08 -3.35
N HIS A 232 -4.25 3.78 -3.98
CA HIS A 232 -2.95 3.75 -3.30
C HIS A 232 -2.54 5.14 -2.81
N VAL A 233 -2.72 6.16 -3.65
CA VAL A 233 -2.45 7.54 -3.30
C VAL A 233 -3.38 8.01 -2.19
N HIS A 234 -4.67 7.69 -2.26
CA HIS A 234 -5.62 8.05 -1.19
C HIS A 234 -5.28 7.39 0.15
N LEU A 235 -4.76 6.16 0.13
CA LEU A 235 -4.29 5.50 1.35
C LEU A 235 -3.07 6.24 1.92
N GLY A 236 -2.07 6.52 1.08
CA GLY A 236 -0.88 7.27 1.47
C GLY A 236 -1.22 8.67 1.99
N LEU A 237 -2.10 9.40 1.28
CA LEU A 237 -2.59 10.71 1.66
C LEU A 237 -3.35 10.66 2.99
N GLY A 238 -4.30 9.73 3.16
CA GLY A 238 -5.06 9.59 4.40
C GLY A 238 -4.16 9.30 5.61
N SER A 239 -3.18 8.40 5.45
CA SER A 239 -2.20 8.07 6.49
C SER A 239 -1.29 9.26 6.81
N LEU A 240 -0.80 9.97 5.79
CA LEU A 240 0.02 11.17 5.94
C LEU A 240 -0.70 12.26 6.72
N LEU A 241 -1.94 12.58 6.32
CA LEU A 241 -2.76 13.59 6.98
C LEU A 241 -3.03 13.20 8.44
N ALA A 242 -3.43 11.95 8.69
CA ALA A 242 -3.65 11.46 10.05
C ALA A 242 -2.40 11.59 10.93
N TRP A 243 -1.22 11.24 10.40
CA TRP A 243 0.05 11.38 11.09
C TRP A 243 0.37 12.84 11.42
N ARG A 244 0.36 13.73 10.42
CA ARG A 244 0.65 15.16 10.62
C ARG A 244 -0.27 15.80 11.64
N LEU A 245 -1.57 15.50 11.59
CA LEU A 245 -2.54 16.00 12.56
C LEU A 245 -2.28 15.47 13.98
N SER A 246 -1.92 14.19 14.10
CA SER A 246 -1.63 13.57 15.39
C SER A 246 -0.40 14.14 16.11
N ARG A 247 0.51 14.82 15.39
CA ARG A 247 1.68 15.50 15.99
C ARG A 247 1.28 16.73 16.81
N HIS A 248 0.21 17.42 16.42
CA HIS A 248 -0.25 18.63 17.12
C HIS A 248 -1.28 18.32 18.19
N GLN A 249 -2.07 17.27 18.00
CA GLN A 249 -3.08 16.83 18.96
C GLN A 249 -3.23 15.31 18.92
N PRO A 250 -3.24 14.59 20.06
CA PRO A 250 -3.47 13.15 20.07
C PRO A 250 -4.88 12.82 19.56
N LEU A 251 -4.95 12.39 18.30
CA LEU A 251 -6.18 12.09 17.58
C LEU A 251 -6.06 10.70 16.93
N THR A 252 -7.16 9.96 16.94
CA THR A 252 -7.26 8.66 16.25
C THR A 252 -8.23 8.76 15.09
N PHE A 253 -7.72 8.51 13.89
CA PHE A 253 -8.47 8.49 12.65
C PHE A 253 -8.79 7.07 12.22
N SER A 254 -10.02 6.87 11.75
CA SER A 254 -10.34 5.75 10.86
C SER A 254 -10.29 6.28 9.43
N ILE A 255 -9.63 5.53 8.54
CA ILE A 255 -9.38 5.94 7.17
C ILE A 255 -10.07 4.94 6.25
N ALA A 256 -10.94 5.42 5.37
CA ALA A 256 -11.51 4.62 4.28
C ALA A 256 -11.18 5.29 2.94
N VAL A 257 -10.90 4.50 1.91
CA VAL A 257 -10.47 5.01 0.60
C VAL A 257 -11.12 4.26 -0.53
N ASN A 258 -11.38 4.94 -1.64
CA ASN A 258 -11.74 4.34 -2.92
C ASN A 258 -10.92 4.98 -4.05
N ASP A 259 -11.36 4.84 -5.30
CA ASP A 259 -10.61 5.32 -6.45
C ASP A 259 -10.69 6.84 -6.66
N TYR A 260 -11.68 7.53 -6.10
CA TYR A 260 -11.87 8.98 -6.30
C TYR A 260 -11.65 9.83 -5.04
N GLY A 261 -11.65 9.22 -3.85
CA GLY A 261 -11.44 9.97 -2.62
C GLY A 261 -11.13 9.12 -1.39
N LEU A 262 -11.14 9.82 -0.26
CA LEU A 262 -10.88 9.27 1.07
C LEU A 262 -11.80 9.87 2.13
N GLU A 263 -12.01 9.13 3.21
CA GLU A 263 -12.70 9.53 4.42
C GLU A 263 -11.71 9.51 5.60
N LEU A 264 -11.67 10.60 6.37
CA LEU A 264 -11.06 10.65 7.70
C LEU A 264 -12.16 10.78 8.76
N LEU A 265 -12.28 9.80 9.65
CA LEU A 265 -13.24 9.81 10.75
C LEU A 265 -12.53 9.99 12.10
N SER A 266 -12.78 11.12 12.76
CA SER A 266 -12.29 11.46 14.11
C SER A 266 -13.42 11.37 15.15
N ALA A 267 -13.04 11.13 16.41
CA ALA A 267 -14.01 11.15 17.52
C ALA A 267 -14.33 12.58 17.97
N SER A 268 -13.35 13.47 17.83
CA SER A 268 -13.43 14.89 18.16
C SER A 268 -13.62 15.72 16.90
N GLU A 269 -14.28 16.87 17.06
CA GLU A 269 -14.43 17.87 15.99
C GLU A 269 -13.06 18.45 15.62
N ILE A 270 -12.86 18.70 14.33
CA ILE A 270 -11.67 19.35 13.79
C ILE A 270 -12.19 20.47 12.89
N ASP A 271 -11.66 21.68 13.08
CA ASP A 271 -11.95 22.81 12.19
C ASP A 271 -11.19 22.61 10.87
N TRP A 272 -11.82 21.92 9.93
CA TRP A 272 -11.21 21.62 8.64
C TRP A 272 -10.99 22.85 7.76
N ALA A 273 -11.73 23.94 7.96
CA ALA A 273 -11.51 25.18 7.23
C ALA A 273 -10.15 25.80 7.62
N GLN A 274 -9.78 25.70 8.89
CA GLN A 274 -8.46 26.15 9.37
C GLN A 274 -7.37 25.08 9.21
N THR A 275 -7.74 23.80 9.15
CA THR A 275 -6.77 22.70 9.15
C THR A 275 -6.31 22.31 7.75
N LEU A 276 -7.17 22.37 6.73
CA LEU A 276 -6.84 22.03 5.33
C LEU A 276 -6.09 23.19 4.64
N GLN A 277 -4.94 23.55 5.20
CA GLN A 277 -4.04 24.57 4.67
C GLN A 277 -2.86 23.94 3.93
N ALA A 278 -2.15 24.77 3.16
CA ALA A 278 -1.03 24.32 2.32
C ALA A 278 0.05 23.55 3.09
N GLU A 279 0.30 23.92 4.35
CA GLU A 279 1.28 23.24 5.20
C GLU A 279 0.94 21.76 5.42
N LEU A 280 -0.35 21.43 5.59
CA LEU A 280 -0.79 20.05 5.80
C LEU A 280 -0.50 19.17 4.57
N PHE A 281 -0.51 19.77 3.38
CA PHE A 281 -0.21 19.13 2.10
C PHE A 281 1.22 19.41 1.61
N SER A 282 2.09 19.94 2.48
CA SER A 282 3.47 20.27 2.11
C SER A 282 4.26 19.02 1.70
N GLU A 283 5.13 19.16 0.71
CA GLU A 283 6.07 18.12 0.32
C GLU A 283 7.33 18.10 1.22
N THR A 284 7.48 19.09 2.10
CA THR A 284 8.55 19.13 3.10
C THR A 284 8.44 17.91 4.02
N ASP A 285 9.57 17.22 4.23
CA ASP A 285 9.69 16.01 5.04
C ASP A 285 8.73 14.87 4.65
N LEU A 286 8.18 14.87 3.42
CA LEU A 286 7.15 13.93 2.98
C LEU A 286 7.54 12.48 3.19
N LEU A 287 8.75 12.10 2.77
CA LEU A 287 9.23 10.72 2.89
C LEU A 287 9.34 10.30 4.36
N ALA A 288 9.84 11.17 5.23
CA ALA A 288 9.96 10.90 6.66
C ALA A 288 8.58 10.75 7.31
N ASP A 289 7.64 11.63 6.98
CA ASP A 289 6.27 11.57 7.50
C ASP A 289 5.52 10.34 6.98
N ILE A 290 5.69 9.93 5.72
CA ILE A 290 5.09 8.71 5.19
C ILE A 290 5.62 7.48 5.92
N ILE A 291 6.95 7.37 6.04
CA ILE A 291 7.61 6.27 6.75
C ILE A 291 7.14 6.21 8.20
N ALA A 292 6.96 7.36 8.85
CA ALA A 292 6.47 7.43 10.22
C ALA A 292 4.98 7.16 10.34
N SER A 293 4.17 7.55 9.34
CA SER A 293 2.71 7.36 9.34
C SER A 293 2.32 5.88 9.24
N LEU A 294 3.09 5.11 8.47
CA LEU A 294 2.89 3.69 8.23
C LEU A 294 3.84 2.86 9.10
N ASN A 295 3.57 1.57 9.28
CA ASN A 295 4.55 0.67 9.89
C ASN A 295 5.61 0.26 8.84
N ALA A 296 6.39 1.25 8.39
CA ALA A 296 7.30 1.13 7.24
C ALA A 296 8.36 0.04 7.43
N GLY A 297 8.80 -0.23 8.66
CA GLY A 297 9.71 -1.34 8.96
C GLY A 297 9.12 -2.70 8.59
N GLU A 298 7.84 -2.94 8.88
CA GLU A 298 7.17 -4.20 8.53
C GLU A 298 6.88 -4.30 7.04
N LEU A 299 6.54 -3.19 6.38
CA LEU A 299 6.36 -3.16 4.92
C LEU A 299 7.68 -3.40 4.17
N ALA A 300 8.77 -2.77 4.63
CA ALA A 300 10.10 -2.95 4.05
C ALA A 300 10.60 -4.37 4.28
N LEU A 301 10.44 -4.90 5.49
CA LEU A 301 10.73 -6.31 5.76
C LEU A 301 9.92 -7.20 4.82
N ARG A 302 8.61 -6.97 4.64
CA ARG A 302 7.78 -7.73 3.70
C ARG A 302 8.34 -7.75 2.29
N ARG A 303 8.61 -6.58 1.71
CA ARG A 303 9.16 -6.47 0.35
C ARG A 303 10.54 -7.10 0.26
N PHE A 304 11.36 -6.93 1.30
CA PHE A 304 12.66 -7.56 1.37
C PHE A 304 12.58 -9.09 1.27
N ARG A 305 11.54 -9.75 1.78
CA ARG A 305 11.42 -11.22 1.65
C ARG A 305 11.20 -11.68 0.22
N GLU A 306 10.43 -10.91 -0.54
CA GLU A 306 10.22 -11.16 -1.96
C GLU A 306 11.54 -10.95 -2.71
N ILE A 307 12.22 -9.84 -2.42
CA ILE A 307 13.54 -9.51 -2.96
C ILE A 307 14.58 -10.57 -2.60
N ALA A 308 14.62 -11.05 -1.35
CA ALA A 308 15.57 -12.06 -0.87
C ALA A 308 15.37 -13.41 -1.57
N ARG A 309 14.13 -13.74 -1.95
CA ARG A 309 13.82 -14.93 -2.72
C ARG A 309 14.26 -14.78 -4.18
N ILE A 310 13.88 -13.67 -4.81
CA ILE A 310 14.23 -13.36 -6.21
C ILE A 310 15.76 -13.21 -6.37
N SER A 311 16.41 -12.57 -5.40
CA SER A 311 17.84 -12.36 -5.39
C SER A 311 18.63 -13.62 -5.09
N GLY A 312 17.97 -14.73 -4.74
CA GLY A 312 18.56 -16.04 -4.49
C GLY A 312 19.17 -16.22 -3.09
N LEU A 313 18.99 -15.27 -2.16
CA LEU A 313 19.39 -15.44 -0.75
C LEU A 313 18.59 -16.55 -0.08
N VAL A 314 17.29 -16.61 -0.35
CA VAL A 314 16.37 -17.54 0.30
C VAL A 314 15.85 -18.56 -0.71
N PHE A 315 16.15 -19.84 -0.45
CA PHE A 315 15.69 -20.96 -1.28
C PHE A 315 14.41 -21.59 -0.73
N SER A 316 13.38 -21.69 -1.58
CA SER A 316 12.05 -22.25 -1.27
C SER A 316 12.02 -23.76 -1.02
N GLY A 317 13.10 -24.48 -1.32
CA GLY A 317 13.17 -25.93 -1.20
C GLY A 317 12.95 -26.65 -2.54
N TYR A 318 13.15 -27.96 -2.53
CA TYR A 318 13.02 -28.80 -3.73
C TYR A 318 11.57 -29.29 -3.89
N PRO A 319 11.13 -29.67 -5.10
CA PRO A 319 9.87 -30.39 -5.29
C PRO A 319 9.78 -31.60 -4.34
N GLY A 320 8.66 -31.73 -3.61
CA GLY A 320 8.48 -32.77 -2.58
C GLY A 320 9.18 -32.51 -1.24
N ALA A 321 10.04 -31.48 -1.14
CA ALA A 321 10.75 -31.07 0.07
C ALA A 321 10.80 -29.54 0.17
N ALA A 322 9.65 -28.89 -0.01
CA ALA A 322 9.52 -27.45 0.12
C ALA A 322 9.76 -27.02 1.58
N LYS A 323 10.50 -25.93 1.78
CA LYS A 323 10.60 -25.31 3.10
C LYS A 323 9.24 -24.70 3.45
N SER A 324 8.89 -24.78 4.72
CA SER A 324 7.66 -24.13 5.20
C SER A 324 7.78 -22.61 5.05
N ASN A 325 6.66 -21.92 4.83
CA ASN A 325 6.61 -20.46 4.81
C ASN A 325 7.29 -19.88 6.04
N ARG A 326 7.05 -20.44 7.24
CA ARG A 326 7.69 -20.01 8.49
C ARG A 326 9.23 -20.05 8.44
N GLN A 327 9.83 -21.07 7.82
CA GLN A 327 11.28 -21.18 7.69
C GLN A 327 11.85 -20.16 6.69
N LEU A 328 11.19 -19.95 5.56
CA LEU A 328 11.59 -18.96 4.56
C LEU A 328 11.54 -17.54 5.14
N GLN A 329 10.52 -17.29 5.94
CA GLN A 329 10.27 -16.06 6.67
C GLN A 329 11.35 -15.78 7.70
N ALA A 330 11.65 -16.73 8.59
CA ALA A 330 12.72 -16.61 9.57
C ALA A 330 14.08 -16.36 8.90
N SER A 331 14.35 -17.03 7.77
CA SER A 331 15.59 -16.82 7.01
C SER A 331 15.67 -15.40 6.44
N SER A 332 14.59 -14.92 5.83
CA SER A 332 14.54 -13.58 5.23
C SER A 332 14.65 -12.48 6.28
N GLY A 333 13.97 -12.63 7.43
CA GLY A 333 14.07 -11.69 8.54
C GLY A 333 15.47 -11.63 9.14
N LEU A 334 16.16 -12.78 9.25
CA LEU A 334 17.55 -12.80 9.71
C LEU A 334 18.48 -12.06 8.75
N PHE A 335 18.33 -12.23 7.43
CA PHE A 335 19.11 -11.44 6.46
C PHE A 335 18.81 -9.94 6.57
N PHE A 336 17.54 -9.57 6.73
CA PHE A 336 17.14 -8.18 6.88
C PHE A 336 17.83 -7.54 8.10
N GLU A 337 17.78 -8.20 9.26
CA GLU A 337 18.44 -7.71 10.48
C GLU A 337 19.97 -7.70 10.36
N VAL A 338 20.58 -8.72 9.75
CA VAL A 338 22.04 -8.77 9.52
C VAL A 338 22.48 -7.62 8.62
N PHE A 339 21.79 -7.38 7.51
CA PHE A 339 22.13 -6.25 6.65
C PHE A 339 21.88 -4.93 7.38
N LYS A 340 20.75 -4.76 8.05
CA LYS A 340 20.46 -3.53 8.79
C LYS A 340 21.52 -3.21 9.84
N GLN A 341 22.07 -4.22 10.51
CA GLN A 341 23.06 -4.05 11.57
C GLN A 341 24.50 -3.96 11.07
N TYR A 342 24.87 -4.69 10.02
CA TYR A 342 26.27 -4.88 9.60
C TYR A 342 26.58 -4.44 8.16
N ASP A 343 25.57 -4.11 7.35
CA ASP A 343 25.67 -3.68 5.94
C ASP A 343 24.46 -2.80 5.58
N ALA A 344 24.31 -1.70 6.31
CA ALA A 344 23.11 -0.84 6.22
C ALA A 344 22.93 -0.22 4.82
N ASP A 345 24.03 -0.07 4.08
CA ASP A 345 24.04 0.41 2.70
C ASP A 345 23.77 -0.71 1.67
N ASN A 346 23.35 -1.90 2.11
CA ASN A 346 23.05 -3.01 1.21
C ASN A 346 21.92 -2.65 0.25
N MET A 347 22.18 -2.76 -1.05
CA MET A 347 21.23 -2.32 -2.08
C MET A 347 19.92 -3.11 -2.09
N LEU A 348 19.86 -4.31 -1.50
CA LEU A 348 18.59 -5.04 -1.34
C LEU A 348 17.68 -4.40 -0.28
N LEU A 349 18.25 -3.79 0.76
CA LEU A 349 17.48 -3.01 1.74
C LEU A 349 16.94 -1.75 1.10
N THR A 350 17.79 -1.00 0.41
CA THR A 350 17.39 0.20 -0.33
C THR A 350 16.32 -0.13 -1.38
N GLN A 351 16.47 -1.23 -2.11
CA GLN A 351 15.47 -1.68 -3.08
C GLN A 351 14.14 -2.01 -2.39
N ALA A 352 14.16 -2.67 -1.23
CA ALA A 352 12.94 -2.99 -0.48
C ALA A 352 12.19 -1.73 -0.05
N GLU A 353 12.90 -0.74 0.50
CA GLU A 353 12.32 0.54 0.91
C GLU A 353 11.74 1.30 -0.29
N GLN A 354 12.50 1.42 -1.38
CA GLN A 354 12.04 2.08 -2.60
C GLN A 354 10.83 1.38 -3.23
N GLU A 355 10.79 0.05 -3.23
CA GLU A 355 9.65 -0.71 -3.75
C GLU A 355 8.40 -0.55 -2.89
N VAL A 356 8.52 -0.47 -1.56
CA VAL A 356 7.39 -0.12 -0.69
C VAL A 356 6.83 1.24 -1.08
N LEU A 357 7.70 2.25 -1.14
CA LEU A 357 7.28 3.63 -1.45
C LEU A 357 6.64 3.74 -2.83
N ARG A 358 7.15 3.00 -3.82
CA ARG A 358 6.63 3.03 -5.19
C ARG A 358 5.36 2.19 -5.38
N GLN A 359 5.34 0.96 -4.90
CA GLN A 359 4.27 0.00 -5.22
C GLN A 359 3.08 0.07 -4.26
N GLU A 360 3.31 0.31 -2.97
CA GLU A 360 2.23 0.34 -1.98
C GLU A 360 1.60 1.73 -1.86
N LEU A 361 2.37 2.79 -2.12
CA LEU A 361 2.00 4.17 -1.83
C LEU A 361 2.01 5.10 -3.04
N ASP A 362 2.57 4.66 -4.17
CA ASP A 362 2.70 5.47 -5.39
C ASP A 362 3.25 6.87 -5.09
N LEU A 363 4.41 6.93 -4.43
CA LEU A 363 4.97 8.17 -3.88
C LEU A 363 5.05 9.31 -4.92
N GLN A 364 5.45 9.00 -6.15
CA GLN A 364 5.53 9.99 -7.23
C GLN A 364 4.16 10.61 -7.55
N ARG A 365 3.11 9.78 -7.60
CA ARG A 365 1.75 10.26 -7.83
C ARG A 365 1.19 10.98 -6.60
N LEU A 366 1.58 10.57 -5.39
CA LEU A 366 1.23 11.29 -4.16
C LEU A 366 1.85 12.69 -4.13
N GLU A 367 3.14 12.83 -4.45
CA GLU A 367 3.81 14.14 -4.60
C GLU A 367 3.07 15.03 -5.60
N LEU A 368 2.77 14.51 -6.79
CA LEU A 368 2.00 15.23 -7.80
C LEU A 368 0.61 15.65 -7.27
N THR A 369 -0.07 14.75 -6.57
CA THR A 369 -1.39 15.00 -5.99
C THR A 369 -1.34 16.10 -4.93
N LEU A 370 -0.30 16.11 -4.07
CA LEU A 370 -0.09 17.16 -3.07
C LEU A 370 0.13 18.53 -3.73
N ARG A 371 0.96 18.60 -4.78
CA ARG A 371 1.16 19.81 -5.59
C ARG A 371 -0.15 20.31 -6.19
N GLN A 372 -0.91 19.40 -6.80
CA GLN A 372 -2.21 19.72 -7.39
C GLN A 372 -3.19 20.25 -6.34
N ILE A 373 -3.30 19.59 -5.18
CA ILE A 373 -4.13 20.05 -4.06
C ILE A 373 -3.74 21.47 -3.63
N ASN A 374 -2.44 21.74 -3.44
CA ASN A 374 -1.95 23.06 -3.03
C ASN A 374 -2.19 24.17 -4.07
N SER A 375 -2.32 23.81 -5.34
CA SER A 375 -2.65 24.76 -6.42
C SER A 375 -4.15 25.04 -6.56
N ARG A 376 -5.01 24.25 -5.90
CA ARG A 376 -6.47 24.32 -6.03
C ARG A 376 -7.08 25.15 -4.91
N THR A 377 -8.23 25.74 -5.20
CA THR A 377 -9.06 26.41 -4.18
C THR A 377 -9.85 25.36 -3.41
N LEU A 378 -9.87 25.44 -2.07
CA LEU A 378 -10.67 24.54 -1.25
C LEU A 378 -12.17 24.87 -1.41
N ASP A 379 -12.96 23.88 -1.82
CA ASP A 379 -14.43 23.96 -1.94
C ASP A 379 -15.04 23.09 -0.83
N LEU A 380 -15.16 23.67 0.37
CA LEU A 380 -15.54 22.97 1.60
C LEU A 380 -17.03 23.12 1.91
N HIS A 381 -17.75 22.00 2.02
CA HIS A 381 -19.18 21.95 2.31
C HIS A 381 -19.49 21.22 3.62
N ALA A 382 -20.26 21.86 4.51
CA ALA A 382 -20.82 21.19 5.69
C ALA A 382 -22.14 20.50 5.31
N ILE A 383 -22.09 19.18 5.15
CA ILE A 383 -23.20 18.37 4.67
C ILE A 383 -24.05 17.82 5.83
N LYS A 384 -25.36 17.67 5.60
CA LYS A 384 -26.30 17.13 6.60
C LYS A 384 -26.49 15.62 6.52
N ARG A 385 -26.03 15.00 5.42
CA ARG A 385 -26.21 13.59 5.08
C ARG A 385 -25.14 13.17 4.06
N ALA A 386 -24.95 11.87 3.91
CA ALA A 386 -24.06 11.34 2.88
C ALA A 386 -24.52 11.79 1.48
N THR A 387 -23.63 12.46 0.76
CA THR A 387 -23.81 12.83 -0.65
C THR A 387 -23.61 11.63 -1.57
N PRO A 388 -24.04 11.69 -2.85
CA PRO A 388 -23.70 10.68 -3.83
C PRO A 388 -22.21 10.31 -3.88
N LEU A 389 -21.29 11.26 -3.69
CA LEU A 389 -19.85 11.01 -3.62
C LEU A 389 -19.37 10.52 -2.25
N ALA A 390 -19.94 11.00 -1.13
CA ALA A 390 -19.56 10.53 0.21
C ALA A 390 -20.10 9.12 0.51
N PHE A 391 -21.25 8.74 -0.05
CA PHE A 391 -21.93 7.51 0.29
C PHE A 391 -21.09 6.24 0.01
N PRO A 392 -20.43 6.07 -1.14
CA PRO A 392 -19.59 4.89 -1.36
C PRO A 392 -18.37 4.85 -0.44
N LEU A 393 -17.80 5.99 -0.04
CA LEU A 393 -16.73 6.03 0.97
C LEU A 393 -17.22 5.54 2.33
N LEU A 394 -18.40 6.00 2.76
CA LEU A 394 -19.06 5.48 3.97
C LEU A 394 -19.34 3.98 3.87
N VAL A 395 -19.74 3.49 2.69
CA VAL A 395 -19.95 2.05 2.47
C VAL A 395 -18.64 1.27 2.54
N GLU A 396 -17.53 1.78 2.00
CA GLU A 396 -16.21 1.16 2.18
C GLU A 396 -15.89 1.07 3.67
N ARG A 397 -16.12 2.12 4.46
CA ARG A 397 -15.97 2.06 5.92
C ARG A 397 -16.95 1.09 6.60
N PHE A 398 -18.19 0.97 6.12
CA PHE A 398 -19.13 0.01 6.71
C PHE A 398 -18.77 -1.43 6.40
N ARG A 399 -18.18 -1.72 5.23
CA ARG A 399 -17.51 -3.00 4.97
C ARG A 399 -16.40 -3.24 5.98
N GLU A 400 -15.79 -2.17 6.48
CA GLU A 400 -14.78 -2.21 7.54
C GLU A 400 -15.37 -2.21 8.98
N SER A 401 -16.69 -2.28 9.16
CA SER A 401 -17.33 -2.33 10.48
C SER A 401 -18.24 -3.55 10.60
N LEU A 402 -18.27 -4.22 11.76
CA LEU A 402 -19.28 -5.28 11.97
C LEU A 402 -20.61 -4.70 12.41
N SER A 403 -21.69 -5.16 11.79
CA SER A 403 -23.06 -5.05 12.28
C SER A 403 -23.67 -6.45 12.35
N SER A 404 -24.63 -6.66 13.26
CA SER A 404 -25.49 -7.86 13.27
C SER A 404 -26.51 -7.84 12.12
N GLU A 405 -26.69 -6.68 11.50
CA GLU A 405 -27.46 -6.51 10.27
C GLU A 405 -26.61 -6.85 9.04
N LYS A 406 -27.20 -7.52 8.04
CA LYS A 406 -26.53 -7.72 6.75
C LYS A 406 -26.23 -6.35 6.14
N LEU A 407 -24.99 -6.14 5.70
CA LEU A 407 -24.57 -4.88 5.09
C LEU A 407 -25.49 -4.46 3.93
N ALA A 408 -25.96 -5.40 3.12
CA ALA A 408 -26.90 -5.14 2.04
C ALA A 408 -28.21 -4.52 2.53
N ASP A 409 -28.77 -5.02 3.63
CA ASP A 409 -30.01 -4.51 4.22
C ASP A 409 -29.79 -3.08 4.79
N ARG A 410 -28.62 -2.85 5.40
CA ARG A 410 -28.22 -1.53 5.90
C ARG A 410 -28.07 -0.52 4.77
N ILE A 411 -27.38 -0.90 3.69
CA ILE A 411 -27.21 -0.08 2.49
C ILE A 411 -28.58 0.26 1.89
N ALA A 412 -29.45 -0.74 1.68
CA ALA A 412 -30.78 -0.53 1.11
C ALA A 412 -31.64 0.42 1.97
N ARG A 413 -31.52 0.36 3.29
CA ARG A 413 -32.17 1.31 4.19
C ARG A 413 -31.65 2.74 4.01
N MET A 414 -30.33 2.91 4.01
CA MET A 414 -29.70 4.22 3.83
C MET A 414 -30.03 4.83 2.47
N VAL A 415 -29.99 4.03 1.40
CA VAL A 415 -30.37 4.46 0.04
C VAL A 415 -31.81 4.98 0.03
N ARG A 416 -32.77 4.23 0.59
CA ARG A 416 -34.17 4.68 0.69
C ARG A 416 -34.33 6.00 1.46
N ASP A 417 -33.56 6.18 2.53
CA ASP A 417 -33.59 7.42 3.32
C ASP A 417 -33.00 8.60 2.53
N LEU A 418 -31.97 8.36 1.72
CA LEU A 418 -31.35 9.37 0.85
C LEU A 418 -32.24 9.72 -0.34
N GLU A 419 -32.86 8.74 -1.00
CA GLU A 419 -33.81 8.94 -2.11
C GLU A 419 -34.98 9.82 -1.67
N LYS A 420 -35.61 9.50 -0.52
CA LYS A 420 -36.67 10.35 0.06
C LYS A 420 -36.22 11.78 0.29
N ALA A 421 -34.96 11.96 0.65
CA ALA A 421 -34.40 13.26 0.98
C ALA A 421 -33.93 14.04 -0.26
N ALA A 422 -33.79 13.38 -1.41
CA ALA A 422 -33.48 13.98 -2.72
C ALA A 422 -34.73 14.56 -3.41
N GLY A 423 -35.93 14.13 -2.99
CA GLY A 423 -37.19 14.54 -3.60
C GLY A 423 -37.73 13.50 -4.60
N PRO A 424 -38.92 13.72 -5.18
CA PRO A 424 -39.47 12.78 -6.17
C PRO A 424 -38.54 12.69 -7.40
N GLU A 425 -38.51 11.52 -8.04
CA GLU A 425 -37.87 11.36 -9.35
C GLU A 425 -38.45 12.43 -10.30
N PRO A 426 -37.62 13.09 -11.13
CA PRO A 426 -38.15 13.89 -12.22
C PRO A 426 -39.02 12.96 -13.08
N GLU A 427 -40.29 13.32 -13.28
CA GLU A 427 -41.20 12.60 -14.17
C GLU A 427 -40.51 12.42 -15.54
N GLN A 428 -40.43 11.17 -16.00
CA GLN A 428 -39.76 10.77 -17.24
C GLN A 428 -40.34 11.45 -18.47
#